data_AF-G7QE08-F1
#
_entry.id   AF-G7QE08-F1
#
_cell.length_a   1.000
_cell.length_b   1.000
_cell.length_c   1.000
_cell.angle_alpha   90.00
_cell.angle_beta   90.00
_cell.angle_gamma   90.00
#
_symmetry.space_group_name_H-M   'P 1'
#
loop_
_entity.id
_entity.type
_entity.pdbx_description
1 polymer ?
#
loop_
_entity_poly.entity_id
_entity_poly.type
_entity_poly.pdbx_seq_one_letter_code
_entity_poly.pdbx_strand_id
1 'polypeptide(L)' 'MDAARDETVPAKAEYEVLVREGCRTLDSLGEKRLAREFGQRAKAIGSREELAALLLEFLVSRRSGRQG' A
#
# COMPACT_ATOMS: atom_id res chain seq x y z
N MET A 1 19.85 -30.44 13.43
CA MET A 1 18.38 -30.23 13.51
C MET A 1 18.15 -28.80 13.10
N ASP A 2 17.98 -28.61 11.79
CA ASP A 2 17.82 -27.29 11.17
C ASP A 2 16.44 -26.73 11.50
N ALA A 3 16.44 -25.62 12.22
CA ALA A 3 15.27 -24.80 12.42
C ALA A 3 14.96 -24.11 11.09
N ALA A 4 14.18 -24.78 10.25
CA ALA A 4 13.45 -24.15 9.15
C ALA A 4 12.53 -23.10 9.78
N ARG A 5 13.06 -21.88 9.92
CA ARG A 5 12.27 -20.73 10.31
C ARG A 5 11.24 -20.54 9.22
N ASP A 6 10.01 -20.49 9.68
CA ASP A 6 8.80 -20.25 8.93
C ASP A 6 8.85 -18.83 8.31
N GLU A 7 9.64 -18.67 7.25
CA GLU A 7 9.94 -17.38 6.58
C GLU A 7 8.77 -16.86 5.71
N THR A 8 7.67 -17.62 5.61
CA THR A 8 6.55 -17.26 4.73
C THR A 8 5.44 -16.47 5.45
N VAL A 9 5.35 -16.58 6.77
CA VAL A 9 4.38 -15.86 7.61
C VAL A 9 4.73 -14.37 7.88
N PRO A 10 6.01 -13.92 7.94
CA PRO A 10 6.35 -12.51 8.17
C PRO A 10 5.94 -11.60 7.00
N ALA A 11 6.20 -12.01 5.77
CA ALA A 11 6.02 -11.17 4.58
C ALA A 11 4.55 -10.79 4.34
N LYS A 12 3.61 -11.71 4.60
CA LYS A 12 2.18 -11.43 4.43
C LYS A 12 1.63 -10.49 5.51
N ALA A 13 2.05 -10.66 6.75
CA ALA A 13 1.64 -9.76 7.84
C ALA A 13 2.18 -8.35 7.64
N GLU A 14 3.46 -8.22 7.25
CA GLU A 14 4.08 -6.94 6.90
C GLU A 14 3.38 -6.29 5.70
N TYR A 15 3.03 -7.08 4.70
CA TYR A 15 2.28 -6.62 3.54
C TYR A 15 0.93 -6.00 3.94
N GLU A 16 0.14 -6.70 4.75
CA GLU A 16 -1.16 -6.21 5.21
C GLU A 16 -1.03 -4.92 6.05
N VAL A 17 0.04 -4.80 6.84
CA VAL A 17 0.35 -3.56 7.58
C VAL A 17 0.63 -2.42 6.62
N LEU A 18 1.45 -2.63 5.60
CA LEU A 18 1.78 -1.60 4.60
C LEU A 18 0.54 -1.15 3.81
N VAL A 19 -0.33 -2.07 3.43
CA VAL A 19 -1.61 -1.73 2.77
C VAL A 19 -2.48 -0.87 3.70
N ARG A 20 -2.57 -1.23 4.99
CA ARG A 20 -3.36 -0.49 5.96
C ARG A 20 -2.82 0.93 6.18
N GLU A 21 -1.51 1.06 6.33
CA GLU A 21 -0.85 2.36 6.51
C GLU A 21 -0.94 3.25 5.26
N GLY A 22 -0.85 2.67 4.05
CA GLY A 22 -1.10 3.39 2.81
C GLY A 22 -2.54 3.92 2.71
N CYS A 23 -3.53 3.09 3.03
CA CYS A 23 -4.94 3.52 3.10
C CYS A 23 -5.15 4.64 4.13
N ARG A 24 -4.58 4.51 5.34
CA ARG A 24 -4.65 5.54 6.39
C ARG A 24 -4.01 6.85 5.95
N THR A 25 -2.85 6.79 5.32
CA THR A 25 -2.13 7.96 4.81
C THR A 25 -3.01 8.74 3.82
N LEU A 26 -3.64 8.05 2.87
CA LEU A 26 -4.54 8.69 1.90
C LEU A 26 -5.80 9.26 2.57
N ASP A 27 -6.39 8.54 3.53
CA ASP A 27 -7.57 9.00 4.27
C ASP A 27 -7.27 10.23 5.14
N SER A 28 -6.14 10.26 5.85
CA SER A 28 -5.67 11.42 6.63
C SER A 28 -5.40 12.65 5.77
N LEU A 29 -5.17 12.48 4.47
CA LEU A 29 -5.00 13.56 3.51
C LEU A 29 -6.34 14.03 2.90
N GLY A 30 -7.46 13.48 3.37
CA GLY A 30 -8.82 13.78 2.88
C GLY A 30 -9.22 12.99 1.64
N GLU A 31 -8.38 12.07 1.17
CA GLU A 31 -8.54 11.41 -0.12
C GLU A 31 -9.23 10.05 0.00
N LYS A 32 -10.46 10.03 0.54
CA LYS A 32 -11.24 8.80 0.80
C LYS A 32 -11.41 7.91 -0.43
N ARG A 33 -11.60 8.53 -1.61
CA ARG A 33 -11.73 7.81 -2.88
C ARG A 33 -10.42 7.11 -3.26
N LEU A 34 -9.31 7.84 -3.18
CA LEU A 34 -7.98 7.30 -3.47
C LEU A 34 -7.59 6.20 -2.48
N ALA A 35 -7.92 6.33 -1.19
CA ALA A 35 -7.69 5.29 -0.20
C ALA A 35 -8.41 3.96 -0.54
N ARG A 36 -9.66 4.04 -1.01
CA ARG A 36 -10.42 2.86 -1.46
C ARG A 36 -9.82 2.24 -2.71
N GLU A 37 -9.50 3.06 -3.71
CA GLU A 37 -8.90 2.60 -4.97
C GLU A 37 -7.51 1.96 -4.74
N PHE A 38 -6.68 2.57 -3.89
CA PHE A 38 -5.39 2.03 -3.47
C PHE A 38 -5.55 0.66 -2.80
N GLY A 39 -6.43 0.53 -1.80
CA GLY A 39 -6.66 -0.74 -1.10
C GLY A 39 -7.21 -1.85 -2.00
N GLN A 40 -7.96 -1.51 -3.05
CA GLN A 40 -8.39 -2.48 -4.07
C GLN A 40 -7.23 -2.92 -4.95
N ARG A 41 -6.43 -1.97 -5.47
CA ARG A 41 -5.28 -2.28 -6.35
C ARG A 41 -4.16 -3.01 -5.63
N ALA A 42 -3.96 -2.71 -4.35
CA ALA A 42 -3.02 -3.44 -3.50
C ALA A 42 -3.32 -4.95 -3.43
N LYS A 43 -4.53 -5.43 -3.71
CA LYS A 43 -4.79 -6.88 -3.72
C LYS A 43 -4.06 -7.63 -4.85
N ALA A 44 -3.68 -6.92 -5.90
CA ALA A 44 -3.00 -7.49 -7.07
C ALA A 44 -1.46 -7.37 -7.01
N ILE A 45 -0.94 -6.71 -5.97
CA ILE A 45 0.49 -6.43 -5.84
C ILE A 45 1.18 -7.55 -5.05
N GLY A 46 2.29 -8.04 -5.58
CA GLY A 46 3.01 -9.19 -5.02
C GLY A 46 4.24 -8.81 -4.19
N SER A 47 4.70 -7.55 -4.28
CA SER A 47 5.91 -7.09 -3.60
C SER A 47 5.73 -5.78 -2.86
N ARG A 48 6.63 -5.54 -1.91
CA ARG A 48 6.69 -4.28 -1.16
C ARG A 48 7.08 -3.11 -2.06
N GLU A 49 8.02 -3.29 -3.00
CA GLU A 49 8.42 -2.21 -3.90
C GLU A 49 7.27 -1.76 -4.80
N GLU A 50 6.53 -2.71 -5.38
CA GLU A 50 5.36 -2.41 -6.21
C GLU A 50 4.28 -1.69 -5.40
N LEU A 51 4.07 -2.07 -4.13
CA LEU A 51 3.08 -1.42 -3.27
C LEU A 51 3.48 0.02 -2.94
N ALA A 52 4.78 0.25 -2.69
CA ALA A 52 5.31 1.58 -2.46
C ALA A 52 5.21 2.47 -3.71
N ALA A 53 5.53 1.92 -4.89
CA ALA A 53 5.39 2.61 -6.17
C ALA A 53 3.92 3.01 -6.42
N LEU A 54 2.99 2.08 -6.19
CA LEU A 54 1.55 2.34 -6.29
C LEU A 54 1.13 3.47 -5.35
N LEU A 55 1.56 3.47 -4.07
CA LEU A 55 1.21 4.55 -3.14
C LEU A 55 1.75 5.91 -3.62
N LEU A 56 2.98 5.96 -4.14
CA LEU A 56 3.56 7.18 -4.69
C LEU A 56 2.77 7.71 -5.89
N GLU A 57 2.32 6.84 -6.80
CA GLU A 57 1.46 7.23 -7.92
C GLU A 57 0.20 7.94 -7.44
N PHE A 58 -0.51 7.35 -6.46
CA PHE A 58 -1.72 7.95 -5.90
C PHE A 58 -1.47 9.31 -5.24
N LEU A 59 -0.35 9.45 -4.52
CA LEU A 59 0.04 10.72 -3.89
C LEU A 59 0.38 11.80 -4.93
N VAL A 60 1.04 11.42 -6.03
CA VAL A 60 1.38 12.34 -7.13
C VAL A 60 0.13 12.73 -7.92
N SER A 61 -0.74 11.78 -8.28
CA SER A 61 -1.99 12.06 -9.02
C SER A 61 -2.87 13.07 -8.29
N ARG A 62 -2.94 12.98 -6.95
CA ARG A 62 -3.63 13.98 -6.13
C ARG A 62 -3.05 15.37 -6.32
N ARG A 63 -1.72 15.50 -6.30
CA ARG A 63 -1.04 16.80 -6.43
C ARG A 63 -1.35 17.43 -7.78
N SER A 64 -1.34 16.65 -8.85
CA SER A 64 -1.66 17.12 -10.20
C SER A 64 -3.12 17.57 -10.33
N GLY A 65 -4.07 16.89 -9.68
CA GLY A 65 -5.49 17.28 -9.69
C GLY A 65 -5.81 18.54 -8.87
N ARG A 66 -4.92 19.00 -7.99
CA ARG A 66 -5.07 20.23 -7.20
C ARG A 66 -4.49 21.49 -7.86
N GLN A 67 -3.79 21.34 -8.99
CA GLN A 67 -3.21 22.45 -9.77
C GLN A 67 -4.04 22.85 -10.99
N GLY A 68 -5.22 22.25 -11.19
CA GLY A 68 -6.18 22.60 -12.24
C GLY A 68 -7.40 23.33 -11.71
#